data_AF-A0A7G9FPU9-F1
#
_entry.id   AF-A0A7G9FPU9-F1
#
_cell.length_a   1.000
_cell.length_b   1.000
_cell.length_c   1.000
_cell.angle_alpha   90.00
_cell.angle_beta   90.00
_cell.angle_gamma   90.00
#
_symmetry.space_group_name_H-M   'P 1'
#
loop_
_entity.id
_entity.type
_entity.pdbx_description
1 polymer ?
#
loop_
_entity_poly.entity_id
_entity_poly.type
_entity_poly.pdbx_seq_one_letter_code
_entity_poly.pdbx_strand_id
1 'polypeptide(L)'
;MIKSEYFNMGQIVVTRSINSYMAKERKFALEITIALQRYSMKDWGDMDAEDKQTNEEALNYPDDLYVMGAYNTSKGRIWIITNRISEIAGDNATTVCFPEER
;
A
#
# COMPACT_ATOMS: atom_id res chain seq x y z
N MET A 1 4.19 9.81 10.85
CA MET A 1 4.37 9.24 9.50
C MET A 1 4.33 7.73 9.65
N ILE A 2 3.47 7.03 8.90
CA ILE A 2 3.35 5.56 8.99
C ILE A 2 4.65 4.95 8.44
N LYS A 3 5.18 3.94 9.12
CA LYS A 3 6.38 3.19 8.74
C LYS A 3 6.16 1.72 9.06
N SER A 4 6.90 0.85 8.37
CA SER A 4 6.97 -0.57 8.65
C SER A 4 8.33 -0.93 9.24
N GLU A 5 8.34 -1.84 10.20
CA GLU A 5 9.57 -2.48 10.70
C GLU A 5 9.99 -3.68 9.83
N TYR A 6 9.16 -4.05 8.84
CA TYR A 6 9.35 -5.24 8.03
C TYR A 6 9.90 -4.96 6.63
N PHE A 7 9.65 -3.77 6.08
CA PHE A 7 10.15 -3.36 4.77
C PHE A 7 10.21 -1.84 4.62
N ASN A 8 11.04 -1.36 3.70
CA ASN A 8 11.10 0.06 3.38
C ASN A 8 9.88 0.49 2.55
N MET A 9 8.93 1.16 3.19
CA MET A 9 7.75 1.75 2.53
C MET A 9 8.09 2.96 1.66
N GLY A 10 9.24 3.60 1.90
CA GLY A 10 9.67 4.79 1.19
C GLY A 10 8.66 5.95 1.30
N GLN A 11 8.52 6.73 0.22
CA GLN A 11 7.56 7.83 0.20
C GLN A 11 6.13 7.28 0.03
N ILE A 12 5.22 7.66 0.94
CA ILE A 12 3.80 7.33 0.81
C ILE A 12 3.10 8.41 -0.02
N VAL A 13 2.48 8.00 -1.12
CA VAL A 13 1.70 8.84 -2.02
C VAL A 13 0.32 8.22 -2.25
N VAL A 14 -0.62 9.04 -2.72
CA VAL A 14 -1.96 8.59 -3.08
C VAL A 14 -2.34 9.18 -4.44
N THR A 15 -3.16 8.49 -5.21
CA THR A 15 -3.67 9.05 -6.47
C THR A 15 -4.55 10.27 -6.24
N ARG A 16 -4.75 11.06 -7.31
CA ARG A 16 -5.56 12.28 -7.26
C ARG A 16 -6.97 12.02 -6.74
N SER A 17 -7.60 10.93 -7.17
CA SER A 17 -8.97 10.59 -6.76
C SER A 17 -9.04 10.23 -5.29
N ILE A 18 -8.10 9.40 -4.79
CA ILE A 18 -7.98 9.07 -3.37
C ILE A 18 -7.81 10.35 -2.55
N ASN A 19 -6.86 11.22 -2.91
CA ASN A 19 -6.65 12.49 -2.21
C ASN A 19 -7.92 13.36 -2.18
N SER A 20 -8.63 13.41 -3.30
CA SER A 20 -9.86 14.21 -3.43
C SER A 20 -10.98 13.72 -2.50
N TYR A 21 -11.13 12.40 -2.33
CA TYR A 21 -12.08 11.84 -1.37
C TYR A 21 -11.62 12.03 0.08
N MET A 22 -10.34 11.83 0.37
CA MET A 22 -9.79 12.04 1.71
C MET A 22 -10.02 13.48 2.19
N ALA A 23 -9.84 14.47 1.30
CA ALA A 23 -10.05 15.88 1.63
C ALA A 23 -11.52 16.24 1.91
N LYS A 24 -12.47 15.51 1.31
CA LYS A 24 -13.92 15.77 1.46
C LYS A 24 -14.56 14.97 2.58
N GLU A 25 -14.04 13.78 2.87
CA GLU A 25 -14.72 12.79 3.70
C GLU A 25 -13.79 12.22 4.77
N ARG A 26 -13.95 12.72 6.01
CA ARG A 26 -13.13 12.30 7.17
C ARG A 26 -13.16 10.78 7.41
N LYS A 27 -14.31 10.14 7.18
CA LYS A 27 -14.45 8.68 7.31
C LYS A 27 -13.49 7.96 6.35
N PHE A 28 -13.50 8.34 5.08
CA PHE A 28 -12.64 7.74 4.08
C PHE A 28 -11.15 8.00 4.38
N ALA A 29 -10.79 9.21 4.80
CA ALA A 29 -9.41 9.52 5.23
C ALA A 29 -8.93 8.62 6.40
N LEU A 30 -9.82 8.32 7.36
CA LEU A 30 -9.53 7.39 8.45
C LEU A 30 -9.37 5.95 7.93
N GLU A 31 -10.22 5.51 7.00
CA GLU A 31 -10.12 4.18 6.36
C GLU A 31 -8.78 4.00 5.63
N ILE A 32 -8.32 5.00 4.86
CA ILE A 32 -7.00 4.97 4.22
C ILE A 32 -5.88 4.88 5.26
N THR A 33 -5.99 5.64 6.35
CA THR A 33 -4.98 5.63 7.43
C THR A 33 -4.90 4.26 8.10
N ILE A 34 -6.04 3.63 8.38
CA ILE A 34 -6.13 2.29 8.98
C ILE A 34 -5.57 1.24 8.00
N ALA A 35 -5.92 1.32 6.72
CA ALA A 35 -5.41 0.41 5.69
C ALA A 35 -3.87 0.47 5.61
N LEU A 36 -3.29 1.68 5.61
CA LEU A 36 -1.83 1.86 5.62
C LEU A 36 -1.17 1.31 6.90
N GLN A 37 -1.79 1.48 8.07
CA GLN A 37 -1.28 0.91 9.33
C GLN A 37 -1.31 -0.63 9.33
N ARG A 38 -2.36 -1.23 8.76
CA ARG A 38 -2.45 -2.68 8.60
C ARG A 38 -1.38 -3.18 7.63
N TYR A 39 -1.30 -2.54 6.47
CA TYR A 39 -0.30 -2.85 5.46
C TYR A 39 1.14 -2.76 5.98
N SER A 40 1.46 -1.74 6.79
CA SER A 40 2.78 -1.60 7.41
C SER A 40 3.12 -2.72 8.40
N MET A 41 2.12 -3.47 8.86
CA MET A 41 2.26 -4.63 9.74
C MET A 41 2.20 -5.97 8.98
N LYS A 42 2.35 -5.95 7.64
CA LYS A 42 2.20 -7.12 6.76
C LYS A 42 0.81 -7.74 6.75
N ASP A 43 -0.20 -7.02 7.25
CA ASP A 43 -1.59 -7.42 7.02
C ASP A 43 -1.94 -7.01 5.59
N TRP A 44 -1.78 -7.94 4.64
CA TRP A 44 -2.04 -7.73 3.22
C TRP A 44 -3.54 -7.55 2.88
N GLY A 45 -4.43 -7.61 3.88
CA GLY A 45 -5.85 -7.37 3.71
C GLY A 45 -6.57 -8.48 2.94
N ASP A 46 -7.45 -8.07 2.03
CA ASP A 46 -8.39 -8.91 1.27
C ASP A 46 -7.76 -9.52 0.02
N MET A 47 -6.53 -10.03 0.18
CA MET A 47 -5.79 -10.83 -0.81
C MET A 47 -6.01 -12.32 -0.57
N ASP A 48 -5.92 -13.13 -1.62
CA ASP A 48 -5.92 -14.59 -1.48
C ASP A 48 -4.61 -15.12 -0.86
N ALA A 49 -4.54 -16.42 -0.59
CA ALA A 49 -3.40 -17.02 0.09
C ALA A 49 -2.12 -17.03 -0.76
N GLU A 50 -2.24 -17.17 -2.08
CA GLU A 50 -1.11 -17.26 -3.00
C GLU A 50 -0.46 -15.89 -3.18
N ASP A 51 -1.27 -14.84 -3.34
CA ASP A 51 -0.79 -13.46 -3.41
C ASP A 51 -0.15 -13.03 -2.08
N LYS A 52 -0.74 -13.43 -0.95
CA LYS A 52 -0.15 -13.18 0.38
C LYS A 52 1.22 -13.84 0.51
N GLN A 53 1.35 -15.09 0.09
CA GLN A 53 2.61 -15.82 0.12
C GLN A 53 3.65 -15.15 -0.81
N THR A 54 3.23 -14.67 -1.98
CA THR A 54 4.10 -13.92 -2.90
C THR A 54 4.65 -12.65 -2.24
N ASN A 55 3.83 -11.92 -1.48
CA ASN A 55 4.32 -10.78 -0.71
C ASN A 55 5.35 -11.21 0.35
N GLU A 56 5.09 -12.29 1.09
CA GLU A 56 6.02 -12.81 2.11
C GLU A 56 7.38 -13.18 1.50
N GLU A 57 7.38 -13.76 0.31
CA GLU A 57 8.60 -14.11 -0.42
C GLU A 57 9.36 -12.87 -0.90
N ALA A 58 8.65 -11.87 -1.43
CA ALA A 58 9.22 -10.61 -1.89
C ALA A 58 9.96 -9.85 -0.77
N LEU A 59 9.56 -9.99 0.49
CA LEU A 59 10.25 -9.38 1.63
C LEU A 59 11.70 -9.86 1.81
N ASN A 60 12.07 -11.02 1.24
CA ASN A 60 13.46 -11.49 1.25
C ASN A 60 14.35 -10.78 0.22
N TYR A 61 13.75 -9.94 -0.64
CA TYR A 61 14.43 -9.19 -1.70
C TYR A 61 14.18 -7.68 -1.55
N PRO A 62 14.64 -7.05 -0.45
CA PRO A 62 14.32 -5.66 -0.14
C PRO A 62 14.81 -4.64 -1.19
N ASP A 63 15.84 -5.00 -1.97
CA ASP A 63 16.43 -4.17 -3.02
C ASP A 63 15.58 -4.10 -4.30
N ASP A 64 14.70 -5.09 -4.51
CA ASP A 64 13.78 -5.22 -5.66
C ASP A 64 12.36 -5.51 -5.17
N LEU A 65 11.95 -4.77 -4.14
CA LEU A 65 10.71 -5.03 -3.45
C LEU A 65 9.51 -4.74 -4.36
N TYR A 66 8.57 -5.68 -4.43
CA TYR A 66 7.21 -5.49 -4.92
C TYR A 66 6.24 -6.21 -4.00
N VAL A 67 5.47 -5.46 -3.22
CA VAL A 67 4.44 -6.01 -2.33
C VAL A 67 3.15 -5.22 -2.45
N MET A 68 2.01 -5.90 -2.29
CA MET A 68 0.71 -5.26 -2.48
C MET A 68 -0.38 -5.77 -1.54
N GLY A 69 -1.31 -4.89 -1.17
CA GLY A 69 -2.46 -5.23 -0.33
C GLY A 69 -3.74 -4.64 -0.87
N ALA A 70 -4.86 -5.30 -0.56
CA ALA A 70 -6.20 -4.85 -0.95
C ALA A 70 -7.05 -4.61 0.30
N TYR A 71 -7.78 -3.50 0.33
CA TYR A 71 -8.65 -3.18 1.46
C TYR A 71 -9.99 -2.63 0.98
N ASN A 72 -11.06 -3.06 1.62
CA ASN A 72 -12.38 -2.48 1.39
C ASN A 72 -12.58 -1.21 2.23
N THR A 73 -13.16 -0.19 1.60
CA THR A 73 -13.46 1.11 2.21
C THR A 73 -14.90 1.52 1.91
N SER A 74 -15.34 2.65 2.44
CA SER A 74 -16.64 3.26 2.09
C SER A 74 -16.74 3.75 0.64
N LYS A 75 -15.62 3.83 -0.10
CA LYS A 75 -15.59 4.18 -1.54
C LYS A 75 -15.29 3.00 -2.44
N GLY A 76 -15.26 1.78 -1.91
CA GLY A 76 -14.92 0.57 -2.65
C GLY A 76 -13.54 0.05 -2.29
N ARG A 77 -13.05 -0.91 -3.09
CA ARG A 77 -11.74 -1.51 -2.90
C ARG A 77 -10.65 -0.50 -3.26
N ILE A 78 -9.57 -0.50 -2.48
CA ILE A 78 -8.32 0.21 -2.80
C ILE A 78 -7.18 -0.79 -2.86
N TRP A 79 -6.11 -0.41 -3.54
CA TRP A 79 -4.81 -1.07 -3.49
C TRP A 79 -3.81 -0.20 -2.73
N ILE A 80 -2.92 -0.86 -2.00
CA ILE A 80 -1.70 -0.27 -1.45
C ILE A 80 -0.53 -1.06 -2.02
N ILE A 81 0.39 -0.40 -2.71
CA ILE A 81 1.49 -1.05 -3.42
C ILE A 81 2.79 -0.39 -3.01
N THR A 82 3.78 -1.19 -2.60
CA THR A 82 5.15 -0.73 -2.41
C THR A 82 6.02 -1.35 -3.47
N ASN A 83 6.69 -0.50 -4.26
CA ASN A 83 7.61 -0.94 -5.29
C ASN A 83 8.82 -0.02 -5.42
N ARG A 84 9.91 -0.55 -5.99
CA ARG A 84 11.07 0.26 -6.38
C ARG A 84 10.67 1.29 -7.45
N ILE A 85 11.11 2.54 -7.28
CA ILE A 85 10.78 3.67 -8.17
C ILE A 85 11.98 4.25 -8.93
N SER A 86 13.18 3.74 -8.69
CA SER A 86 14.38 4.15 -9.41
C SER A 86 15.36 2.99 -9.60
N GLU A 87 16.50 3.27 -10.24
CA GLU A 87 17.62 2.32 -10.37
C GLU A 87 18.39 2.13 -9.05
N ILE A 88 18.10 2.93 -8.03
CA ILE A 88 18.73 2.81 -6.71
C ILE A 88 18.03 1.68 -5.94
N ALA A 89 18.79 0.64 -5.60
CA ALA A 89 18.30 -0.49 -4.80
C ALA A 89 17.62 -0.01 -3.50
N GLY A 90 16.41 -0.52 -3.25
CA GLY A 90 15.61 -0.18 -2.07
C GLY A 90 14.99 1.22 -2.05
N ASP A 91 15.15 2.02 -3.13
CA ASP A 91 14.45 3.30 -3.31
C ASP A 91 13.00 3.04 -3.73
N ASN A 92 12.14 2.92 -2.72
CA ASN A 92 10.75 2.51 -2.86
C ASN A 92 9.78 3.69 -2.70
N ALA A 93 8.55 3.50 -3.19
CA ALA A 93 7.41 4.30 -2.79
C ALA A 93 6.20 3.41 -2.51
N THR A 94 5.34 3.87 -1.60
CA THR A 94 4.04 3.25 -1.33
C THR A 94 2.95 4.09 -1.97
N THR A 95 2.20 3.52 -2.91
CA THR A 95 1.08 4.19 -3.59
C THR A 95 -0.25 3.60 -3.14
N VAL A 96 -1.21 4.47 -2.79
CA VAL A 96 -2.62 4.10 -2.59
C VAL A 96 -3.44 4.54 -3.79
N CYS A 97 -4.16 3.62 -4.43
CA CYS A 97 -4.96 3.88 -5.62
C CYS A 97 -6.26 3.05 -5.64
N PHE A 98 -7.23 3.47 -6.47
CA PHE A 98 -8.34 2.60 -6.83
C PHE A 98 -7.91 1.55 -7.89
N PRO A 99 -8.63 0.42 -8.03
CA PRO A 99 -8.29 -0.63 -9.02
C PRO A 99 -8.13 -0.14 -10.45
N GLU A 100 -8.92 0.83 -10.87
CA GLU A 100 -8.89 1.43 -12.20
C GLU A 100 -7.74 2.43 -12.43
N GLU A 101 -7.01 2.78 -11.38
CA GLU A 101 -5.89 3.73 -11.39
C GLU A 101 -4.53 3.06 -11.14
N ARG A 102 -4.51 1.73 -11.00
CA ARG A 102 -3.30 0.95 -10.79
C ARG A 102 -2.44 0.87 -12.06
#